data_AF-A0A2C9K0B1-F1
#
_entry.id   AF-A0A2C9K0B1-F1
#
_cell.length_a   1.000
_cell.length_b   1.000
_cell.length_c   1.000
_cell.angle_alpha   90.00
_cell.angle_beta   90.00
_cell.angle_gamma   90.00
#
_symmetry.space_group_name_H-M   'P 1'
#
loop_
_entity.id
_entity.type
_entity.pdbx_description
1 polymer ?
#
loop_
_entity_poly.entity_id
_entity_poly.type
_entity_poly.pdbx_seq_one_letter_code
_entity_poly.pdbx_strand_id
1 'polypeptide(L)'
;LVVQTASGNEENVSTSVFLTVMKGTERLLLTDVLSQSDTELIIKLSMDRLCLPNPQRALAALGLMFTCMYSGKSMDQYSPRPREEQVFVDSGFQLLHQDPDSLILAMERVTVLFDRIKKGYPYEARVITRLLPAFLADFFPAQDIMNKVIGEFLSAHQPYPYLIAKVVFQVFATLHQQQQQGLVKEWVMLSLSNFTQRSPLAMAMWSLTLFFISASTNVWLRSLFPHVIGRMGYMETADRSLFCMCALDFYRQLVDESHKRAFVSTFLTIAAPDSPYSDLVQCISSI
;
A
#
# COMPACT_ATOMS: atom_id res chain seq x y z
N LEU A 1 20.47 -18.49 -23.01
CA LEU A 1 20.75 -17.27 -23.82
C LEU A 1 19.98 -16.05 -23.32
N VAL A 2 18.64 -16.06 -23.29
CA VAL A 2 17.78 -14.94 -22.81
C VAL A 2 18.20 -14.40 -21.45
N VAL A 3 18.29 -15.26 -20.43
CA VAL A 3 18.68 -14.86 -19.05
C VAL A 3 20.09 -14.28 -19.02
N GLN A 4 21.02 -14.84 -19.79
CA GLN A 4 22.39 -14.35 -19.89
C GLN A 4 22.46 -12.96 -20.53
N THR A 5 21.72 -12.74 -21.62
CA THR A 5 21.64 -11.42 -22.28
C THR A 5 20.97 -10.39 -21.38
N ALA A 6 19.85 -10.73 -20.75
CA ALA A 6 19.18 -9.82 -19.80
C ALA A 6 20.00 -9.58 -18.52
N SER A 7 20.91 -10.49 -18.18
CA SER A 7 21.85 -10.32 -17.07
C SER A 7 23.04 -9.41 -17.39
N GLY A 8 23.24 -9.05 -18.66
CA GLY A 8 24.33 -8.20 -19.10
C GLY A 8 24.27 -6.78 -18.53
N ASN A 9 25.45 -6.19 -18.34
CA ASN A 9 25.59 -4.78 -17.95
C ASN A 9 25.15 -3.85 -19.09
N GLU A 10 24.99 -2.57 -18.77
CA GLU A 10 24.54 -1.54 -19.73
C GLU A 10 25.50 -1.32 -20.88
N GLU A 11 26.79 -1.53 -20.63
CA GLU A 11 27.86 -1.43 -21.62
C GLU A 11 27.82 -2.57 -22.65
N ASN A 12 27.37 -3.76 -22.24
CA ASN A 12 27.41 -4.97 -23.06
C ASN A 12 26.12 -5.21 -23.83
N VAL A 13 24.98 -4.74 -23.31
CA VAL A 13 23.66 -4.97 -23.90
C VAL A 13 22.95 -3.65 -23.98
N SER A 14 22.61 -3.22 -25.20
CA SER A 14 21.88 -1.97 -25.40
C SER A 14 20.49 -2.04 -24.76
N THR A 15 19.97 -0.88 -24.34
CA THR A 15 18.65 -0.83 -23.68
C THR A 15 17.53 -1.31 -24.61
N SER A 16 17.60 -1.07 -25.91
CA SER A 16 16.59 -1.57 -26.87
C SER A 16 16.56 -3.10 -26.93
N VAL A 17 17.73 -3.75 -26.95
CA VAL A 17 17.83 -5.21 -26.92
C VAL A 17 17.31 -5.74 -25.59
N PHE A 18 17.75 -5.16 -24.47
CA PHE A 18 17.26 -5.55 -23.14
C PHE A 18 15.73 -5.48 -23.06
N LEU A 19 15.12 -4.35 -23.44
CA LEU A 19 13.66 -4.18 -23.38
C LEU A 19 12.92 -5.18 -24.28
N THR A 20 13.45 -5.45 -25.47
CA THR A 20 12.88 -6.44 -26.40
C THR A 20 12.92 -7.84 -25.80
N VAL A 21 14.06 -8.21 -25.20
CA VAL A 21 14.23 -9.49 -24.51
C VAL A 21 13.26 -9.61 -23.33
N MET A 22 13.16 -8.59 -22.47
CA MET A 22 12.23 -8.60 -21.34
C MET A 22 10.78 -8.77 -21.77
N LYS A 23 10.33 -8.05 -22.81
CA LYS A 23 8.97 -8.17 -23.36
C LYS A 23 8.71 -9.51 -24.06
N GLY A 24 9.71 -10.07 -24.74
CA GLY A 24 9.63 -11.43 -25.27
C GLY A 24 9.45 -12.47 -24.17
N THR A 25 10.21 -12.33 -23.07
CA THR A 25 10.11 -13.22 -21.90
C THR A 25 8.76 -13.13 -21.20
N GLU A 26 8.20 -11.92 -21.04
CA GLU A 26 6.82 -11.75 -20.51
C GLU A 26 5.82 -12.56 -21.33
N ARG A 27 5.89 -12.49 -22.66
CA ARG A 27 4.98 -13.28 -23.53
C ARG A 27 5.22 -14.78 -23.40
N LEU A 28 6.47 -15.23 -23.36
CA LEU A 28 6.80 -16.64 -23.22
C LEU A 28 6.23 -17.24 -21.92
N LEU A 29 6.28 -16.51 -20.80
CA LEU A 29 5.67 -16.93 -19.54
C LEU A 29 4.18 -17.25 -19.68
N LEU A 30 3.46 -16.45 -20.47
CA LEU A 30 2.02 -16.61 -20.72
C LEU A 30 1.69 -17.79 -21.65
N THR A 31 2.65 -18.29 -22.44
CA THR A 31 2.36 -19.29 -23.51
C THR A 31 2.28 -20.75 -23.06
N ASP A 32 2.48 -21.06 -21.78
CA ASP A 32 2.30 -22.46 -21.34
C ASP A 32 3.61 -23.32 -21.38
N VAL A 33 4.64 -22.86 -22.10
CA VAL A 33 5.66 -23.76 -22.69
C VAL A 33 6.96 -23.93 -21.90
N LEU A 34 7.17 -23.12 -20.85
CA LEU A 34 8.43 -23.08 -20.11
C LEU A 34 8.47 -24.15 -19.02
N SER A 35 9.66 -24.73 -18.81
CA SER A 35 9.89 -25.63 -17.68
C SER A 35 9.84 -24.88 -16.34
N GLN A 36 9.65 -25.60 -15.24
CA GLN A 36 9.68 -25.03 -13.89
C GLN A 36 11.04 -24.36 -13.60
N SER A 37 12.15 -25.04 -13.91
CA SER A 37 13.49 -24.51 -13.71
C SER A 37 13.75 -23.23 -14.50
N ASP A 38 13.22 -23.13 -15.73
CA ASP A 38 13.36 -21.90 -16.52
C ASP A 38 12.55 -20.76 -15.92
N THR A 39 11.37 -21.06 -15.38
CA THR A 39 10.50 -20.08 -14.72
C THR A 39 11.16 -19.51 -13.47
N GLU A 40 11.81 -20.34 -12.65
CA GLU A 40 12.55 -19.89 -11.46
C GLU A 40 13.72 -18.97 -11.82
N LEU A 41 14.46 -19.28 -12.89
CA LEU A 41 15.53 -18.41 -13.41
C LEU A 41 14.98 -17.05 -13.88
N ILE A 42 13.80 -17.02 -14.49
CA ILE A 42 13.14 -15.79 -14.93
C ILE A 42 12.64 -14.96 -13.75
N ILE A 43 12.07 -15.61 -12.71
CA ILE A 43 11.67 -14.95 -11.46
C ILE A 43 12.90 -14.29 -10.82
N LYS A 44 13.99 -15.04 -10.66
CA LYS A 44 15.24 -14.52 -10.10
C LYS A 44 15.78 -13.34 -10.91
N LEU A 45 15.80 -13.46 -12.24
CA LEU A 45 16.21 -12.38 -13.13
C LEU A 45 15.36 -11.12 -12.91
N SER A 46 14.04 -11.24 -12.77
CA SER A 46 13.16 -10.10 -12.55
C SER A 46 13.48 -9.36 -11.24
N MET A 47 13.77 -10.10 -10.17
CA MET A 47 14.14 -9.54 -8.88
C MET A 47 15.50 -8.84 -8.92
N ASP A 48 16.51 -9.50 -9.49
CA ASP A 48 17.86 -8.94 -9.61
C ASP A 48 17.87 -7.63 -10.40
N ARG A 49 17.11 -7.58 -11.51
CA ARG A 49 17.07 -6.41 -12.39
C ARG A 49 16.23 -5.26 -11.83
N LEU A 50 15.23 -5.54 -11.00
CA LEU A 50 14.41 -4.51 -10.35
C LEU A 50 15.24 -3.66 -9.35
N CYS A 51 16.24 -4.27 -8.73
CA CYS A 51 17.12 -3.61 -7.76
C CYS A 51 18.21 -2.72 -8.39
N LEU A 52 18.39 -2.77 -9.72
CA LEU A 52 19.43 -2.00 -10.41
C LEU A 52 19.07 -0.51 -10.55
N PRO A 53 20.07 0.40 -10.64
CA PRO A 53 19.81 1.84 -10.65
C PRO A 53 19.08 2.33 -11.91
N ASN A 54 19.20 1.64 -13.04
CA ASN A 54 18.62 2.12 -14.30
C ASN A 54 17.09 1.97 -14.33
N PRO A 55 16.37 3.10 -14.42
CA PRO A 55 14.92 3.14 -14.27
C PRO A 55 14.18 2.46 -15.43
N GLN A 56 14.68 2.57 -16.65
CA GLN A 56 14.04 1.95 -17.82
C GLN A 56 14.13 0.42 -17.73
N ARG A 57 15.28 -0.08 -17.25
CA ARG A 57 15.48 -1.52 -17.05
C ARG A 57 14.71 -2.04 -15.83
N ALA A 58 14.70 -1.29 -14.73
CA ALA A 58 13.97 -1.65 -13.52
C ALA A 58 12.45 -1.71 -13.76
N LEU A 59 11.88 -0.77 -14.52
CA LEU A 59 10.45 -0.79 -14.87
C LEU A 59 10.08 -1.95 -15.80
N ALA A 60 10.98 -2.37 -16.69
CA ALA A 60 10.77 -3.59 -17.47
C ALA A 60 10.85 -4.84 -16.60
N ALA A 61 11.77 -4.87 -15.63
CA ALA A 61 11.87 -5.95 -14.65
C ALA A 61 10.63 -6.01 -13.73
N LEU A 62 10.06 -4.88 -13.36
CA LEU A 62 8.78 -4.80 -12.64
C LEU A 62 7.64 -5.46 -13.42
N GLY A 63 7.52 -5.18 -14.72
CA GLY A 63 6.52 -5.81 -15.59
C GLY A 63 6.69 -7.33 -15.68
N LEU A 64 7.94 -7.79 -15.80
CA LEU A 64 8.26 -9.21 -15.80
C LEU A 64 7.93 -9.86 -14.45
N MET A 65 8.29 -9.22 -13.33
CA MET A 65 7.98 -9.70 -11.98
C MET A 65 6.48 -9.89 -11.80
N PHE A 66 5.66 -8.88 -12.16
CA PHE A 66 4.21 -9.03 -12.11
C PHE A 66 3.71 -10.14 -13.03
N THR A 67 4.24 -10.25 -14.25
CA THR A 67 3.86 -11.33 -15.17
C THR A 67 4.14 -12.69 -14.54
N CYS A 68 5.30 -12.89 -13.91
CA CYS A 68 5.61 -14.12 -13.17
C CYS A 68 4.57 -14.41 -12.08
N MET A 69 4.22 -13.40 -11.27
CA MET A 69 3.28 -13.56 -10.16
C MET A 69 1.86 -13.87 -10.63
N TYR A 70 1.37 -13.18 -11.66
CA TYR A 70 0.00 -13.36 -12.17
C TYR A 70 -0.14 -14.61 -13.06
N SER A 71 0.94 -15.09 -13.70
CA SER A 71 0.90 -16.27 -14.59
C SER A 71 0.80 -17.60 -13.84
N GLY A 72 1.05 -17.64 -12.53
CA GLY A 72 0.58 -18.69 -11.62
C GLY A 72 0.86 -20.15 -12.05
N LYS A 73 2.10 -20.48 -12.44
CA LYS A 73 2.45 -21.88 -12.75
C LYS A 73 2.97 -22.60 -11.50
N SER A 74 2.10 -23.48 -10.99
CA SER A 74 2.35 -24.67 -10.15
C SER A 74 3.07 -24.58 -8.79
N MET A 75 3.48 -23.41 -8.27
CA MET A 75 3.91 -23.29 -6.85
C MET A 75 3.48 -21.98 -6.17
N ASP A 76 3.28 -20.89 -6.90
CA ASP A 76 2.65 -19.68 -6.35
C ASP A 76 1.14 -19.77 -6.63
N GLN A 77 0.35 -20.32 -5.69
CA GLN A 77 -1.13 -20.31 -5.73
C GLN A 77 -1.70 -18.90 -5.52
N TYR A 78 -1.15 -17.92 -6.23
CA TYR A 78 -1.49 -16.52 -6.07
C TYR A 78 -1.86 -15.84 -7.38
N SER A 79 -2.24 -16.62 -8.40
CA SER A 79 -3.02 -16.04 -9.48
C SER A 79 -4.41 -15.71 -8.94
N PRO A 80 -4.82 -14.43 -8.89
CA PRO A 80 -6.20 -14.08 -8.52
C PRO A 80 -7.10 -14.64 -9.62
N ARG A 81 -7.67 -15.83 -9.40
CA ARG A 81 -8.76 -16.28 -10.26
C ARG A 81 -9.88 -15.25 -10.15
N PRO A 82 -10.54 -14.91 -11.27
CA PRO A 82 -11.60 -13.91 -11.26
C PRO A 82 -12.64 -14.27 -10.21
N ARG A 83 -13.07 -13.24 -9.47
CA ARG A 83 -14.16 -13.24 -8.46
C ARG A 83 -15.48 -13.86 -8.95
N GLU A 84 -15.57 -14.20 -10.23
CA GLU A 84 -16.78 -14.64 -10.94
C GLU A 84 -16.85 -16.16 -11.15
N GLU A 85 -15.78 -16.93 -10.92
CA GLU A 85 -15.90 -18.39 -10.84
C GLU A 85 -16.31 -18.80 -9.42
N GLN A 86 -17.49 -18.33 -9.00
CA GLN A 86 -18.30 -19.04 -8.03
C GLN A 86 -18.78 -20.34 -8.69
N VAL A 87 -17.88 -21.33 -8.76
CA VAL A 87 -18.33 -22.72 -8.86
C VAL A 87 -19.21 -22.93 -7.64
N PHE A 88 -20.48 -23.26 -7.89
CA PHE A 88 -21.50 -23.56 -6.89
C PHE A 88 -21.02 -24.67 -5.93
N VAL A 89 -20.25 -24.30 -4.92
CA VAL A 89 -19.93 -25.13 -3.76
C VAL A 89 -19.96 -24.22 -2.54
N ASP A 90 -21.09 -24.30 -1.85
CA ASP A 90 -21.35 -23.99 -0.45
C ASP A 90 -20.54 -22.87 0.25
N SER A 91 -21.24 -21.77 0.50
CA SER A 91 -21.27 -21.05 1.79
C SER A 91 -20.00 -21.10 2.66
N GLY A 92 -18.97 -20.38 2.26
CA GLY A 92 -17.82 -20.09 3.11
C GLY A 92 -16.76 -19.30 2.37
N PHE A 93 -16.22 -18.25 3.00
CA PHE A 93 -14.98 -17.62 2.58
C PHE A 93 -13.86 -18.68 2.61
N GLN A 94 -13.68 -19.44 1.53
CA GLN A 94 -12.51 -20.31 1.39
C GLN A 94 -11.35 -19.44 0.91
N LEU A 95 -10.62 -18.89 1.88
CA LEU A 95 -9.19 -18.65 1.73
C LEU A 95 -8.59 -19.97 1.23
N LEU A 96 -8.26 -20.05 -0.06
CA LEU A 96 -7.39 -21.11 -0.57
C LEU A 96 -6.20 -21.19 0.37
N HIS A 97 -5.98 -22.38 0.94
CA HIS A 97 -4.93 -22.63 1.92
C HIS A 97 -3.59 -22.18 1.32
N GLN A 98 -3.14 -20.98 1.73
CA GLN A 98 -1.89 -20.39 1.27
C GLN A 98 -0.76 -21.26 1.84
N ASP A 99 0.04 -21.86 0.96
CA ASP A 99 1.30 -22.44 1.40
C ASP A 99 2.11 -21.33 2.07
N PRO A 100 2.45 -21.41 3.37
CA PRO A 100 3.12 -20.32 4.08
C PRO A 100 4.42 -19.88 3.40
N ASP A 101 5.11 -20.78 2.70
CA ASP A 101 6.33 -20.46 1.94
C ASP A 101 6.04 -19.52 0.75
N SER A 102 4.90 -19.71 0.06
CA SER A 102 4.49 -18.84 -1.04
C SER A 102 4.12 -17.41 -0.57
N LEU A 103 3.52 -17.29 0.62
CA LEU A 103 3.20 -15.99 1.22
C LEU A 103 4.47 -15.22 1.59
N ILE A 104 5.49 -15.93 2.12
CA ILE A 104 6.80 -15.35 2.43
C ILE A 104 7.44 -14.78 1.17
N LEU A 105 7.46 -15.55 0.07
CA LEU A 105 8.01 -15.10 -1.22
C LEU A 105 7.24 -13.89 -1.78
N ALA A 106 5.91 -13.89 -1.70
CA ALA A 106 5.11 -12.75 -2.12
C ALA A 106 5.42 -11.50 -1.28
N MET A 107 5.55 -11.65 0.04
CA MET A 107 5.89 -10.56 0.96
C MET A 107 7.31 -10.01 0.73
N GLU A 108 8.26 -10.87 0.34
CA GLU A 108 9.59 -10.44 -0.09
C GLU A 108 9.50 -9.50 -1.30
N ARG A 109 8.69 -9.86 -2.30
CA ARG A 109 8.45 -9.04 -3.49
C ARG A 109 7.81 -7.70 -3.14
N VAL A 110 6.82 -7.68 -2.24
CA VAL A 110 6.24 -6.44 -1.70
C VAL A 110 7.30 -5.57 -1.03
N THR A 111 8.18 -6.20 -0.24
CA THR A 111 9.27 -5.48 0.45
C THR A 111 10.20 -4.82 -0.56
N VAL A 112 10.56 -5.51 -1.64
CA VAL A 112 11.35 -4.94 -2.74
C VAL A 112 10.63 -3.77 -3.41
N LEU A 113 9.31 -3.84 -3.62
CA LEU A 113 8.53 -2.72 -4.16
C LEU A 113 8.59 -1.47 -3.26
N PHE A 114 8.43 -1.63 -1.95
CA PHE A 114 8.55 -0.51 -1.00
C PHE A 114 9.96 0.06 -0.94
N ASP A 115 10.97 -0.79 -1.00
CA ASP A 115 12.37 -0.38 -1.08
C ASP A 115 12.65 0.41 -2.37
N ARG A 116 12.07 -0.02 -3.49
CA ARG A 116 12.19 0.70 -4.77
C ARG A 116 11.46 2.04 -4.73
N ILE A 117 10.33 2.14 -4.02
CA ILE A 117 9.67 3.44 -3.80
C ILE A 117 10.59 4.40 -3.04
N LYS A 118 11.33 3.93 -2.04
CA LYS A 118 12.25 4.77 -1.25
C LYS A 118 13.50 5.18 -2.04
N LYS A 119 14.11 4.24 -2.77
CA LYS A 119 15.43 4.41 -3.38
C LYS A 119 15.37 4.87 -4.84
N GLY A 120 14.25 4.64 -5.53
CA GLY A 120 14.07 4.92 -6.94
C GLY A 120 13.74 6.38 -7.25
N TYR A 121 13.73 6.71 -8.54
CA TYR A 121 13.37 8.04 -9.00
C TYR A 121 11.88 8.36 -8.74
N PRO A 122 11.49 9.64 -8.61
CA PRO A 122 10.11 10.02 -8.28
C PRO A 122 9.03 9.47 -9.24
N TYR A 123 9.35 9.31 -10.53
CA TYR A 123 8.43 8.75 -11.50
C TYR A 123 8.29 7.23 -11.39
N GLU A 124 9.35 6.52 -10.97
CA GLU A 124 9.27 5.07 -10.69
C GLU A 124 8.38 4.83 -9.47
N ALA A 125 8.64 5.57 -8.39
CA ALA A 125 7.81 5.53 -7.19
C ALA A 125 6.33 5.80 -7.52
N ARG A 126 6.05 6.76 -8.42
CA ARG A 126 4.69 7.06 -8.89
C ARG A 126 4.05 5.92 -9.67
N VAL A 127 4.81 5.21 -10.51
CA VAL A 127 4.30 4.04 -11.24
C VAL A 127 4.00 2.91 -10.26
N ILE A 128 4.96 2.57 -9.39
CA ILE A 128 4.81 1.47 -8.42
C ILE A 128 3.61 1.72 -7.50
N THR A 129 3.51 2.91 -6.91
CA THR A 129 2.41 3.25 -5.97
C THR A 129 1.02 3.33 -6.62
N ARG A 130 0.93 3.45 -7.95
CA ARG A 130 -0.35 3.33 -8.67
C ARG A 130 -0.79 1.89 -8.87
N LEU A 131 0.16 0.97 -9.00
CA LEU A 131 -0.11 -0.46 -9.21
C LEU A 131 -0.29 -1.20 -7.88
N LEU A 132 0.40 -0.72 -6.85
CA LEU A 132 0.50 -1.40 -5.56
C LEU A 132 -0.86 -1.73 -4.93
N PRO A 133 -1.87 -0.84 -4.86
CA PRO A 133 -3.11 -1.18 -4.15
C PRO A 133 -3.91 -2.32 -4.78
N ALA A 134 -3.97 -2.38 -6.11
CA ALA A 134 -4.60 -3.50 -6.82
C ALA A 134 -3.81 -4.78 -6.58
N PHE A 135 -2.49 -4.72 -6.76
CA PHE A 135 -1.60 -5.85 -6.49
C PHE A 135 -1.72 -6.36 -5.05
N LEU A 136 -1.77 -5.49 -4.04
CA LEU A 136 -1.92 -5.91 -2.65
C LEU A 136 -3.28 -6.56 -2.38
N ALA A 137 -4.35 -6.06 -2.99
CA ALA A 137 -5.70 -6.62 -2.84
C ALA A 137 -5.85 -7.99 -3.52
N ASP A 138 -5.12 -8.20 -4.62
CA ASP A 138 -5.07 -9.47 -5.33
C ASP A 138 -4.23 -10.51 -4.57
N PHE A 139 -3.13 -10.06 -3.96
CA PHE A 139 -2.08 -10.93 -3.43
C PHE A 139 -2.00 -11.10 -1.90
N PHE A 140 -2.84 -10.43 -1.11
CA PHE A 140 -2.75 -10.53 0.35
C PHE A 140 -4.12 -10.33 1.00
N PRO A 141 -4.42 -11.08 2.08
CA PRO A 141 -5.47 -10.64 2.98
C PRO A 141 -5.04 -9.32 3.63
N ALA A 142 -5.99 -8.43 3.88
CA ALA A 142 -5.67 -7.09 4.36
C ALA A 142 -4.91 -7.11 5.71
N GLN A 143 -5.19 -8.08 6.58
CA GLN A 143 -4.54 -8.21 7.89
C GLN A 143 -3.01 -8.32 7.77
N ASP A 144 -2.50 -9.03 6.76
CA ASP A 144 -1.07 -9.28 6.59
C ASP A 144 -0.31 -8.05 6.06
N ILE A 145 -1.00 -7.22 5.27
CA ILE A 145 -0.35 -6.11 4.56
C ILE A 145 -0.54 -4.75 5.20
N MET A 146 -1.60 -4.56 6.00
CA MET A 146 -1.95 -3.26 6.57
C MET A 146 -0.85 -2.69 7.47
N ASN A 147 -0.24 -3.53 8.32
CA ASN A 147 0.93 -3.15 9.12
C ASN A 147 2.07 -2.60 8.26
N LYS A 148 2.35 -3.24 7.13
CA LYS A 148 3.42 -2.83 6.22
C LYS A 148 3.08 -1.50 5.54
N VAL A 149 1.88 -1.34 4.98
CA VAL A 149 1.47 -0.09 4.30
C VAL A 149 1.45 1.09 5.28
N ILE A 150 0.87 0.91 6.47
CA ILE A 150 0.78 1.94 7.51
C ILE A 150 2.18 2.29 8.04
N GLY A 151 3.01 1.28 8.31
CA GLY A 151 4.40 1.49 8.73
C GLY A 151 5.22 2.27 7.70
N GLU A 152 5.02 2.01 6.42
CA GLU A 152 5.66 2.75 5.32
C GLU A 152 5.16 4.20 5.21
N PHE A 153 3.90 4.46 5.56
CA PHE A 153 3.35 5.81 5.60
C PHE A 153 3.89 6.64 6.77
N LEU A 154 4.08 5.98 7.91
CA LEU A 154 4.61 6.56 9.15
C LEU A 154 6.12 6.73 9.13
N SER A 155 6.83 5.99 8.28
CA SER A 155 8.29 5.99 8.24
C SER A 155 8.87 7.39 8.00
N ALA A 156 9.78 7.81 8.87
CA ALA A 156 10.54 9.05 8.71
C ALA A 156 11.50 9.00 7.50
N HIS A 157 11.87 7.80 7.05
CA HIS A 157 12.75 7.57 5.91
C HIS A 157 12.00 7.49 4.57
N GLN A 158 10.67 7.68 4.55
CA GLN A 158 9.89 7.65 3.33
C GLN A 158 10.00 9.01 2.61
N PRO A 159 10.67 9.11 1.45
CA PRO A 159 10.79 10.38 0.72
C PRO A 159 9.48 10.83 0.06
N TYR A 160 8.55 9.90 -0.18
CA TYR A 160 7.29 10.19 -0.87
C TYR A 160 6.05 9.82 -0.04
N PRO A 161 5.86 10.42 1.16
CA PRO A 161 4.75 10.06 2.05
C PRO A 161 3.38 10.34 1.41
N TYR A 162 3.30 11.33 0.52
CA TYR A 162 2.08 11.64 -0.25
C TYR A 162 1.70 10.54 -1.27
N LEU A 163 2.67 9.76 -1.76
CA LEU A 163 2.37 8.60 -2.61
C LEU A 163 1.88 7.43 -1.76
N ILE A 164 2.51 7.18 -0.61
CA ILE A 164 2.06 6.12 0.30
C ILE A 164 0.67 6.43 0.87
N ALA A 165 0.35 7.70 1.15
CA ALA A 165 -1.01 8.10 1.52
C ALA A 165 -2.05 7.67 0.48
N LYS A 166 -1.74 7.79 -0.83
CA LYS A 166 -2.64 7.32 -1.91
C LYS A 166 -2.81 5.81 -1.88
N VAL A 167 -1.75 5.06 -1.56
CA VAL A 167 -1.81 3.61 -1.37
C VAL A 167 -2.77 3.27 -0.24
N VAL A 168 -2.60 3.88 0.95
CA VAL A 168 -3.50 3.70 2.10
C VAL A 168 -4.95 4.01 1.72
N PHE A 169 -5.19 5.15 1.06
CA PHE A 169 -6.52 5.56 0.62
C PHE A 169 -7.20 4.54 -0.30
N GLN A 170 -6.45 3.97 -1.25
CA GLN A 170 -6.95 2.95 -2.17
C GLN A 170 -7.16 1.60 -1.49
N VAL A 171 -6.26 1.17 -0.59
CA VAL A 171 -6.43 -0.06 0.19
C VAL A 171 -7.70 0.03 1.05
N PHE A 172 -7.94 1.16 1.72
CA PHE A 172 -9.14 1.36 2.53
C PHE A 172 -10.40 1.46 1.66
N ALA A 173 -10.30 2.05 0.46
CA ALA A 173 -11.40 2.04 -0.50
C ALA A 173 -11.80 0.61 -0.90
N THR A 174 -10.82 -0.26 -1.16
CA THR A 174 -11.07 -1.68 -1.44
C THR A 174 -11.72 -2.39 -0.26
N LEU A 175 -11.26 -2.14 0.97
CA LEU A 175 -11.87 -2.68 2.19
C LEU A 175 -13.33 -2.24 2.37
N HIS A 176 -13.63 -0.98 2.06
CA HIS A 176 -14.99 -0.47 2.11
C HIS A 176 -15.89 -1.15 1.09
N GLN A 177 -15.40 -1.37 -0.14
CA GLN A 177 -16.12 -2.13 -1.17
C GLN A 177 -16.37 -3.58 -0.74
N GLN A 178 -15.47 -4.16 0.05
CA GLN A 178 -15.61 -5.49 0.64
C GLN A 178 -16.45 -5.54 1.93
N GLN A 179 -17.08 -4.42 2.33
CA GLN A 179 -17.85 -4.29 3.56
C GLN A 179 -17.05 -4.57 4.86
N GLN A 180 -15.71 -4.44 4.81
CA GLN A 180 -14.82 -4.67 5.96
C GLN A 180 -14.59 -3.40 6.79
N GLN A 181 -15.67 -2.68 7.09
CA GLN A 181 -15.62 -1.40 7.82
C GLN A 181 -15.09 -1.55 9.25
N GLY A 182 -15.39 -2.68 9.91
CA GLY A 182 -14.88 -2.97 11.25
C GLY A 182 -13.36 -3.05 11.28
N LEU A 183 -12.77 -3.77 10.32
CA LEU A 183 -11.32 -3.92 10.17
C LEU A 183 -10.63 -2.57 9.97
N VAL A 184 -11.21 -1.68 9.15
CA VAL A 184 -10.67 -0.32 8.97
C VAL A 184 -10.63 0.45 10.29
N LYS A 185 -11.70 0.40 11.08
CA LYS A 185 -11.75 1.09 12.38
C LYS A 185 -10.72 0.54 13.36
N GLU A 186 -10.55 -0.78 13.43
CA GLU A 186 -9.53 -1.42 14.27
C GLU A 186 -8.12 -0.95 13.90
N TRP A 187 -7.76 -0.99 12.62
CA TRP A 187 -6.46 -0.51 12.15
C TRP A 187 -6.24 0.97 12.42
N VAL A 188 -7.29 1.79 12.31
CA VAL A 188 -7.20 3.19 12.67
C VAL A 188 -6.85 3.33 14.15
N MET A 189 -7.60 2.69 15.03
CA MET A 189 -7.41 2.73 16.47
C MET A 189 -6.01 2.24 16.90
N LEU A 190 -5.54 1.12 16.33
CA LEU A 190 -4.21 0.57 16.61
C LEU A 190 -3.06 1.49 16.18
N SER A 191 -3.30 2.37 15.20
CA SER A 191 -2.25 3.22 14.62
C SER A 191 -2.21 4.63 15.22
N LEU A 192 -3.25 5.07 15.96
CA LEU A 192 -3.38 6.45 16.42
C LEU A 192 -2.16 6.93 17.22
N SER A 193 -1.69 6.13 18.19
CA SER A 193 -0.53 6.45 19.00
C SER A 193 0.72 6.69 18.14
N ASN A 194 0.97 5.81 17.17
CA ASN A 194 2.11 5.92 16.26
C ASN A 194 2.05 7.19 15.40
N PHE A 195 0.86 7.54 14.89
CA PHE A 195 0.67 8.78 14.14
C PHE A 195 0.91 10.02 14.97
N THR A 196 0.39 10.05 16.20
CA THR A 196 0.50 11.23 17.07
C THR A 196 1.92 11.51 17.56
N GLN A 197 2.77 10.48 17.61
CA GLN A 197 4.17 10.58 17.99
C GLN A 197 5.09 11.02 16.82
N ARG A 198 4.54 11.16 15.61
CA ARG A 198 5.31 11.61 14.44
C ARG A 198 5.78 13.05 14.62
N SER A 199 7.01 13.33 14.20
CA SER A 199 7.59 14.67 14.16
C SER A 199 7.93 15.07 12.71
N PRO A 200 7.73 16.36 12.31
CA PRO A 200 7.15 17.46 13.08
C PRO A 200 5.62 17.33 13.27
N LEU A 201 5.05 18.07 14.22
CA LEU A 201 3.61 18.03 14.55
C LEU A 201 2.71 18.30 13.34
N ALA A 202 3.09 19.23 12.46
CA ALA A 202 2.36 19.50 11.22
C ALA A 202 2.26 18.24 10.32
N MET A 203 3.33 17.43 10.25
CA MET A 203 3.31 16.17 9.52
C MET A 203 2.46 15.10 10.21
N ALA A 204 2.43 15.06 11.55
CA ALA A 204 1.56 14.17 12.31
C ALA A 204 0.08 14.46 12.01
N MET A 205 -0.33 15.73 12.12
CA MET A 205 -1.69 16.17 11.81
C MET A 205 -2.06 15.89 10.35
N TRP A 206 -1.20 16.26 9.40
CA TRP A 206 -1.44 16.01 7.98
C TRP A 206 -1.64 14.52 7.71
N SER A 207 -0.80 13.68 8.31
CA SER A 207 -0.89 12.22 8.16
C SER A 207 -2.19 11.67 8.75
N LEU A 208 -2.56 12.09 9.97
CA LEU A 208 -3.81 11.71 10.62
C LEU A 208 -5.03 12.16 9.82
N THR A 209 -5.01 13.37 9.28
CA THR A 209 -6.11 13.91 8.49
C THR A 209 -6.34 13.04 7.25
N LEU A 210 -5.27 12.72 6.50
CA LEU A 210 -5.36 11.80 5.36
C LEU A 210 -5.81 10.39 5.77
N PHE A 211 -5.39 9.93 6.94
CA PHE A 211 -5.74 8.61 7.46
C PHE A 211 -7.23 8.52 7.83
N PHE A 212 -7.77 9.53 8.52
CA PHE A 212 -9.20 9.64 8.80
C PHE A 212 -10.03 9.80 7.53
N ILE A 213 -9.56 10.60 6.57
CA ILE A 213 -10.21 10.72 5.25
C ILE A 213 -10.24 9.37 4.53
N SER A 214 -9.14 8.61 4.60
CA SER A 214 -9.06 7.26 4.01
C SER A 214 -10.03 6.29 4.67
N ALA A 215 -10.23 6.39 5.99
CA ALA A 215 -11.11 5.54 6.78
C ALA A 215 -12.58 5.92 6.73
N SER A 216 -12.91 7.15 6.32
CA SER A 216 -14.29 7.61 6.30
C SER A 216 -15.10 6.95 5.19
N THR A 217 -16.36 6.66 5.48
CA THR A 217 -17.38 6.27 4.50
C THR A 217 -18.08 7.47 3.86
N ASN A 218 -17.87 8.68 4.39
CA ASN A 218 -18.46 9.91 3.88
C ASN A 218 -17.77 10.35 2.57
N VAL A 219 -18.50 10.26 1.46
CA VAL A 219 -18.00 10.59 0.12
C VAL A 219 -17.48 12.02 0.01
N TRP A 220 -18.12 12.97 0.70
CA TRP A 220 -17.70 14.38 0.69
C TRP A 220 -16.36 14.57 1.39
N LEU A 221 -16.18 13.93 2.55
CA LEU A 221 -14.91 13.97 3.26
C LEU A 221 -13.80 13.31 2.42
N ARG A 222 -14.08 12.15 1.81
CA ARG A 222 -13.16 11.46 0.90
C ARG A 222 -12.75 12.31 -0.30
N SER A 223 -13.65 13.16 -0.81
CA SER A 223 -13.37 14.04 -1.94
C SER A 223 -12.32 15.12 -1.63
N LEU A 224 -12.10 15.44 -0.34
CA LEU A 224 -11.09 16.39 0.10
C LEU A 224 -9.67 15.81 0.08
N PHE A 225 -9.52 14.51 -0.13
CA PHE A 225 -8.22 13.82 -0.09
C PHE A 225 -7.14 14.47 -1.00
N PRO A 226 -7.41 14.84 -2.28
CA PRO A 226 -6.42 15.48 -3.13
C PRO A 226 -6.00 16.87 -2.62
N HIS A 227 -6.93 17.61 -2.00
CA HIS A 227 -6.65 18.92 -1.41
C HIS A 227 -5.68 18.78 -0.24
N VAL A 228 -5.96 17.86 0.69
CA VAL A 228 -5.10 17.63 1.88
C VAL A 228 -3.71 17.13 1.48
N ILE A 229 -3.60 16.30 0.45
CA ILE A 229 -2.28 15.90 -0.08
C ILE A 229 -1.42 17.11 -0.46
N GLY A 230 -2.01 18.15 -1.06
CA GLY A 230 -1.31 19.36 -1.46
C GLY A 230 -0.84 20.23 -0.30
N ARG A 231 -1.36 20.01 0.92
CA ARG A 231 -1.07 20.78 2.13
C ARG A 231 -0.10 20.06 3.07
N MET A 232 0.80 19.26 2.52
CA MET A 232 1.83 18.53 3.28
C MET A 232 2.73 19.51 4.05
N GLY A 233 2.76 19.35 5.38
CA GLY A 233 3.59 20.17 6.28
C GLY A 233 2.96 21.50 6.72
N TYR A 234 1.78 21.86 6.22
CA TYR A 234 1.05 23.05 6.67
C TYR A 234 0.24 22.76 7.94
N MET A 235 0.07 23.79 8.78
CA MET A 235 -0.64 23.71 10.06
C MET A 235 -1.41 25.02 10.33
N GLU A 236 -2.10 25.53 9.32
CA GLU A 236 -2.89 26.75 9.47
C GLU A 236 -4.22 26.44 10.18
N THR A 237 -4.98 27.48 10.54
CA THR A 237 -6.28 27.33 11.21
C THR A 237 -7.23 26.45 10.40
N ALA A 238 -7.26 26.60 9.07
CA ALA A 238 -8.08 25.77 8.20
C ALA A 238 -7.68 24.28 8.24
N ASP A 239 -6.38 23.99 8.31
CA ASP A 239 -5.85 22.63 8.42
C ASP A 239 -6.24 22.01 9.77
N ARG A 240 -6.12 22.77 10.86
CA ARG A 240 -6.56 22.37 12.21
C ARG A 240 -8.06 22.07 12.26
N SER A 241 -8.89 22.94 11.67
CA SER A 241 -10.33 22.72 11.58
C SER A 241 -10.68 21.48 10.76
N LEU A 242 -10.00 21.27 9.62
CA LEU A 242 -10.22 20.09 8.78
C LEU A 242 -9.82 18.80 9.49
N PHE A 243 -8.68 18.80 10.18
CA PHE A 243 -8.26 17.70 11.05
C PHE A 243 -9.35 17.36 12.07
N CYS A 244 -9.87 18.37 12.80
CA CYS A 244 -10.93 18.16 13.78
C CYS A 244 -12.20 17.59 13.15
N MET A 245 -12.64 18.13 12.00
CA MET A 245 -13.80 17.61 11.27
C MET A 245 -13.65 16.13 10.87
N CYS A 246 -12.49 15.75 10.34
CA CYS A 246 -12.22 14.37 9.93
C CYS A 246 -12.17 13.42 11.14
N ALA A 247 -11.53 13.85 12.23
CA ALA A 247 -11.43 13.08 13.46
C ALA A 247 -12.80 12.91 14.15
N LEU A 248 -13.64 13.95 14.18
CA LEU A 248 -15.00 13.88 14.71
C LEU A 248 -15.91 12.97 13.87
N ASP A 249 -15.78 13.01 12.54
CA ASP A 249 -16.50 12.12 11.64
C ASP A 249 -16.17 10.65 11.95
N PHE A 250 -14.88 10.34 12.13
CA PHE A 250 -14.46 9.00 12.56
C PHE A 250 -14.96 8.65 13.97
N TYR A 251 -14.83 9.55 14.94
CA TYR A 251 -15.28 9.34 16.32
C TYR A 251 -16.78 9.00 16.39
N ARG A 252 -17.63 9.70 15.62
CA ARG A 252 -19.07 9.44 15.55
C ARG A 252 -19.41 8.07 14.95
N GLN A 253 -18.53 7.51 14.13
CA GLN A 253 -18.69 6.17 13.56
C GLN A 253 -18.27 5.05 14.52
N LEU A 254 -17.62 5.36 15.65
CA LEU A 254 -17.31 4.38 16.69
C LEU A 254 -18.59 4.05 17.47
N VAL A 255 -18.98 2.78 17.45
CA VAL A 255 -20.18 2.30 18.17
C VAL A 255 -19.82 1.88 19.60
N ASP A 256 -18.64 1.30 19.79
CA ASP A 256 -18.18 0.84 21.10
C ASP A 256 -17.65 2.00 21.96
N GLU A 257 -18.22 2.15 23.15
CA GLU A 257 -17.82 3.12 24.16
C GLU A 257 -16.39 2.88 24.66
N SER A 258 -15.88 1.65 24.59
CA SER A 258 -14.48 1.36 24.92
C SER A 258 -13.54 2.02 23.90
N HIS A 259 -13.85 1.89 22.60
CA HIS A 259 -13.10 2.52 21.52
C HIS A 259 -13.19 4.05 21.56
N LYS A 260 -14.37 4.62 21.87
CA LYS A 260 -14.51 6.07 22.06
C LYS A 260 -13.62 6.58 23.19
N ARG A 261 -13.61 5.88 24.33
CA ARG A 261 -12.75 6.24 25.48
C ARG A 261 -11.26 6.13 25.12
N ALA A 262 -10.86 5.06 24.44
CA ALA A 262 -9.48 4.88 23.98
C ALA A 262 -9.05 5.97 22.98
N PHE A 263 -9.94 6.36 22.06
CA PHE A 263 -9.71 7.43 21.10
C PHE A 263 -9.43 8.75 21.82
N VAL A 264 -10.32 9.14 22.73
CA VAL A 264 -10.20 10.39 23.51
C VAL A 264 -8.96 10.36 24.40
N SER A 265 -8.71 9.24 25.09
CA SER A 265 -7.54 9.07 25.96
C SER A 265 -6.22 9.21 25.19
N THR A 266 -6.17 8.71 23.95
CA THR A 266 -4.99 8.86 23.09
C THR A 266 -4.67 10.33 22.88
N PHE A 267 -5.63 11.14 22.42
CA PHE A 267 -5.38 12.57 22.16
C PHE A 267 -5.21 13.39 23.43
N LEU A 268 -5.92 13.08 24.52
CA LEU A 268 -5.77 13.76 25.81
C LEU A 268 -4.34 13.68 26.36
N THR A 269 -3.70 12.52 26.22
CA THR A 269 -2.36 12.26 26.81
C THR A 269 -1.26 13.12 26.19
N ILE A 270 -1.49 13.62 24.97
CA ILE A 270 -0.51 14.32 24.11
C ILE A 270 -0.94 15.76 23.81
N ALA A 271 -2.13 16.16 24.25
CA ALA A 271 -2.65 17.50 24.04
C ALA A 271 -1.79 18.52 24.80
N ALA A 272 -1.02 19.30 24.05
CA ALA A 272 -0.33 20.47 24.57
C ALA A 272 -1.20 21.73 24.38
N PRO A 273 -0.99 22.81 25.16
CA PRO A 273 -1.68 24.08 24.94
C PRO A 273 -1.45 24.60 23.51
N ASP A 274 -2.52 25.09 22.87
CA ASP A 274 -2.53 25.57 21.47
C ASP A 274 -2.07 24.52 20.44
N SER A 275 -2.33 23.24 20.72
CA SER A 275 -2.11 22.16 19.78
C SER A 275 -3.40 21.77 19.03
N PRO A 276 -3.30 21.23 17.81
CA PRO A 276 -4.45 20.64 17.12
C PRO A 276 -5.13 19.53 17.92
N TYR A 277 -4.38 18.82 18.77
CA TYR A 277 -4.95 17.77 19.61
C TYR A 277 -5.78 18.35 20.75
N SER A 278 -5.39 19.50 21.31
CA SER A 278 -6.24 20.21 22.28
C SER A 278 -7.53 20.73 21.64
N ASP A 279 -7.48 21.22 20.40
CA ASP A 279 -8.69 21.65 19.67
C ASP A 279 -9.66 20.47 19.48
N LEU A 280 -9.13 19.32 19.06
CA LEU A 280 -9.92 18.11 18.86
C LEU A 280 -10.59 17.66 20.17
N VAL A 281 -9.86 17.64 21.28
CA VAL A 281 -10.41 17.29 22.60
C VAL A 281 -11.54 18.23 22.98
N GLN A 282 -11.37 19.55 22.79
CA GLN A 282 -12.42 20.53 23.05
C GLN A 282 -13.65 20.28 22.17
N CYS A 283 -13.45 20.00 20.88
CA CYS A 283 -14.55 19.66 19.98
C CYS A 283 -15.30 18.40 20.44
N ILE A 284 -14.61 17.35 20.89
CA ILE A 284 -15.27 16.13 21.38
C ILE A 284 -16.06 16.42 22.66
N SER A 285 -15.52 17.21 23.60
CA SER A 285 -16.23 17.57 24.84
C SER A 285 -17.50 18.41 24.64
N SER A 286 -17.66 19.00 23.45
CA SER A 286 -18.85 19.79 23.09
C SER A 286 -19.97 18.97 22.42
N ILE A 287 -19.75 17.68 22.19
CA ILE A 287 -20.73 16.72 21.65
C ILE A 287 -21.41 15.98 22.82
#